data_AF-A0A194UN27-F1
#
_entry.id   AF-A0A194UN27-F1
#
_cell.length_a   1.000
_cell.length_b   1.000
_cell.length_c   1.000
_cell.angle_alpha   90.00
_cell.angle_beta   90.00
_cell.angle_gamma   90.00
#
_symmetry.space_group_name_H-M   'P 1'
#
loop_
_entity.id
_entity.type
_entity.pdbx_description
1 polymer ?
#
loop_
_entity_poly.entity_id
_entity_poly.type
_entity_poly.pdbx_seq_one_letter_code
_entity_poly.pdbx_strand_id
1 'polypeptide(L)'
;MDSTQHQTSSEAVVADVSVKRPPEDDEPFHINRATKQQQAMEDRDYIHRQTPSSRAPSEATVQGLKDKTAGELVSTILQMQSSHEQQVADLQRQLAVVSRQMEQLTSILNTHFTSQIAAIRSVQQDIVSISPQQQASRPSRLTTGINGAHALPHPYVSASSQPPASVPLLLPGLVATPKPRGGVATPTPSQDRFETPFNPSQTPTSPDNSFSKTELDITFSSDPNQPPTVKPSRLDTVAEVWEEYRYGRNGNLSVESLEARWGPRWRRDYEVLKWFRRMKIITDKIKQYIADGIDEQTAVNELQAMRQNRSLKWLSRELEDDRRLTKKQWKAARVAAIANKQAMLSSGTVPADRA
;
A
#
# COMPACT_ATOMS: atom_id res chain seq x y z
N MET A 1 -20.98 -54.05 -67.69
CA MET A 1 -20.24 -54.17 -66.41
C MET A 1 -19.86 -52.76 -66.04
N ASP A 2 -20.71 -52.15 -65.22
CA ASP A 2 -20.66 -50.74 -64.86
C ASP A 2 -20.52 -50.69 -63.34
N SER A 3 -19.49 -50.02 -62.83
CA SER A 3 -19.14 -49.98 -61.40
C SER A 3 -19.17 -48.54 -60.92
N THR A 4 -20.31 -48.18 -60.36
CA THR A 4 -20.56 -46.92 -59.67
C THR A 4 -20.01 -47.00 -58.24
N GLN A 5 -18.95 -46.25 -57.94
CA GLN A 5 -18.48 -46.03 -56.57
C GLN A 5 -19.28 -44.90 -55.92
N HIS A 6 -19.95 -45.20 -54.79
CA HIS A 6 -20.53 -44.20 -53.90
C HIS A 6 -19.50 -43.77 -52.86
N GLN A 7 -19.15 -42.47 -52.85
CA GLN A 7 -18.46 -41.80 -51.74
C GLN A 7 -19.48 -41.40 -50.67
N THR A 8 -19.27 -41.86 -49.44
CA THR A 8 -20.00 -41.40 -48.25
C THR A 8 -19.20 -40.30 -47.55
N SER A 9 -19.69 -39.06 -47.64
CA SER A 9 -19.21 -37.92 -46.84
C SER A 9 -19.48 -38.18 -45.36
N SER A 10 -18.41 -38.13 -44.56
CA SER A 10 -18.48 -38.16 -43.10
C SER A 10 -18.55 -36.72 -42.59
N GLU A 11 -19.75 -36.30 -42.17
CA GLU A 11 -20.04 -34.99 -41.59
C GLU A 11 -19.61 -34.99 -40.12
N ALA A 12 -18.50 -34.29 -39.82
CA ALA A 12 -17.99 -34.15 -38.47
C ALA A 12 -18.85 -33.14 -37.70
N VAL A 13 -19.69 -33.67 -36.80
CA VAL A 13 -20.46 -32.91 -35.81
C VAL A 13 -19.49 -32.19 -34.86
N VAL A 14 -19.38 -30.87 -35.02
CA VAL A 14 -18.66 -29.99 -34.09
C VAL A 14 -19.48 -29.90 -32.81
N ALA A 15 -19.00 -30.54 -31.76
CA ALA A 15 -19.58 -30.43 -30.42
C ALA A 15 -19.44 -28.99 -29.91
N ASP A 16 -20.59 -28.37 -29.64
CA ASP A 16 -20.76 -27.09 -28.98
C ASP A 16 -20.19 -27.15 -27.55
N VAL A 17 -18.98 -26.61 -27.36
CA VAL A 17 -18.35 -26.49 -26.05
C VAL A 17 -18.93 -25.24 -25.38
N SER A 18 -19.89 -25.46 -24.48
CA SER A 18 -20.37 -24.44 -23.53
C SER A 18 -19.20 -23.92 -22.68
N VAL A 19 -18.61 -22.80 -23.10
CA VAL A 19 -17.62 -22.05 -22.33
C VAL A 19 -18.33 -21.40 -21.15
N LYS A 20 -18.18 -22.02 -19.98
CA LYS A 20 -18.63 -21.49 -18.70
C LYS A 20 -17.92 -20.16 -18.45
N ARG A 21 -18.68 -19.06 -18.54
CA ARG A 21 -18.22 -17.69 -18.26
C ARG A 21 -17.59 -17.65 -16.86
N PRO A 22 -16.34 -17.20 -16.69
CA PRO A 22 -15.75 -17.03 -15.36
C PRO A 22 -16.54 -15.98 -14.59
N PRO A 23 -16.66 -16.12 -13.25
CA PRO A 23 -17.35 -15.13 -12.43
C PRO A 23 -16.70 -13.76 -12.61
N GLU A 24 -17.53 -12.76 -12.88
CA GLU A 24 -17.12 -11.37 -12.82
C GLU A 24 -16.86 -11.05 -11.34
N ASP A 25 -15.60 -11.19 -10.93
CA ASP A 25 -15.14 -10.77 -9.60
C ASP A 25 -15.19 -9.24 -9.53
N ASP A 26 -16.28 -8.73 -8.95
CA ASP A 26 -16.34 -7.46 -8.24
C ASP A 26 -15.42 -7.53 -7.00
N GLU A 27 -14.11 -7.45 -7.23
CA GLU A 27 -13.13 -7.21 -6.17
C GLU A 27 -12.86 -5.70 -6.08
N PRO A 28 -13.50 -4.96 -5.16
CA PRO A 28 -13.05 -3.61 -4.81
C PRO A 28 -11.68 -3.74 -4.16
N PHE A 29 -10.65 -3.24 -4.84
CA PHE A 29 -9.30 -3.12 -4.29
C PHE A 29 -9.35 -2.36 -2.95
N HIS A 30 -9.30 -3.10 -1.84
CA HIS A 30 -9.07 -2.56 -0.52
C HIS A 30 -7.57 -2.24 -0.39
N ILE A 31 -7.23 -0.96 -0.51
CA ILE A 31 -5.85 -0.43 -0.35
C ILE A 31 -5.36 -0.54 1.12
N ASN A 32 -6.19 -0.97 2.06
CA ASN A 32 -5.86 -0.97 3.49
C ASN A 32 -5.46 -2.34 4.04
N ARG A 33 -4.40 -2.96 3.49
CA ARG A 33 -3.77 -4.11 4.17
C ARG A 33 -2.25 -4.13 4.04
N ALA A 34 -1.59 -3.23 4.75
CA ALA A 34 -0.23 -3.40 5.26
C ALA A 34 -0.11 -2.57 6.56
N THR A 35 -0.52 -3.17 7.68
CA THR A 35 0.34 -3.59 8.81
C THR A 35 1.07 -2.46 9.54
N LYS A 36 0.48 -2.16 10.69
CA LYS A 36 1.04 -1.52 11.87
C LYS A 36 2.05 -2.48 12.53
N GLN A 37 3.34 -2.12 12.58
CA GLN A 37 4.22 -2.33 13.74
C GLN A 37 5.56 -1.61 13.53
N GLN A 38 5.73 -0.53 14.28
CA GLN A 38 7.03 0.00 14.68
C GLN A 38 7.71 -1.02 15.60
N GLN A 39 9.00 -1.31 15.40
CA GLN A 39 10.03 -1.00 16.41
C GLN A 39 11.45 -1.36 15.94
N ALA A 40 12.32 -0.34 16.11
CA ALA A 40 13.74 -0.39 16.48
C ALA A 40 14.83 -0.40 15.39
N MET A 41 15.70 0.61 15.57
CA MET A 41 17.13 0.70 15.28
C MET A 41 17.52 0.96 13.82
N GLU A 42 17.95 2.19 13.52
CA GLU A 42 19.33 2.71 13.68
C GLU A 42 20.25 2.12 12.59
N ASP A 43 21.03 3.00 11.98
CA ASP A 43 21.86 2.82 10.76
C ASP A 43 21.13 2.97 9.42
N ARG A 44 21.14 4.20 8.87
CA ARG A 44 21.33 4.39 7.41
C ARG A 44 21.69 5.81 6.97
N ASP A 45 22.76 6.36 7.54
CA ASP A 45 23.61 7.33 6.84
C ASP A 45 24.50 6.58 5.82
N TYR A 46 23.97 5.87 4.81
CA TYR A 46 24.84 5.29 3.76
C TYR A 46 24.16 4.78 2.48
N ILE A 47 23.19 5.49 1.88
CA ILE A 47 22.92 5.30 0.42
C ILE A 47 22.72 6.67 -0.24
N HIS A 48 23.82 7.39 -0.39
CA HIS A 48 24.02 8.35 -1.47
C HIS A 48 24.99 7.71 -2.48
N ARG A 49 24.47 6.82 -3.33
CA ARG A 49 25.22 6.30 -4.49
C ARG A 49 24.32 6.34 -5.73
N GLN A 50 24.54 7.41 -6.49
CA GLN A 50 24.59 7.42 -7.96
C GLN A 50 23.61 6.45 -8.64
N THR A 51 22.36 6.88 -8.80
CA THR A 51 21.61 6.46 -9.98
C THR A 51 22.43 6.93 -11.20
N PRO A 52 22.85 6.03 -12.10
CA PRO A 52 23.40 6.47 -13.37
C PRO A 52 22.28 7.22 -14.07
N SER A 53 22.43 8.54 -14.14
CA SER A 53 21.62 9.43 -14.95
C SER A 53 21.38 8.75 -16.30
N SER A 54 20.13 8.33 -16.54
CA SER A 54 19.65 7.90 -17.85
C SER A 54 19.67 9.11 -18.76
N ARG A 55 20.87 9.49 -19.18
CA ARG A 55 21.12 10.52 -20.17
C ARG A 55 20.73 9.88 -21.49
N ALA A 56 19.47 10.11 -21.88
CA ALA A 56 19.02 9.85 -23.23
C ALA A 56 20.10 10.37 -24.20
N PRO A 57 20.51 9.57 -25.21
CA PRO A 57 21.51 10.01 -26.17
C PRO A 57 20.94 11.24 -26.88
N SER A 58 21.45 12.41 -26.48
CA SER A 58 21.11 13.71 -27.05
C SER A 58 21.31 13.66 -28.56
N GLU A 59 20.39 14.26 -29.31
CA GLU A 59 20.39 14.43 -30.78
C GLU A 59 21.70 14.99 -31.37
N ALA A 60 22.63 15.45 -30.54
CA ALA A 60 24.00 15.85 -30.88
C ALA A 60 24.84 14.78 -31.62
N THR A 61 24.42 13.52 -31.63
CA THR A 61 25.22 12.43 -32.23
C THR A 61 25.10 12.38 -33.76
N VAL A 62 23.98 12.84 -34.34
CA VAL A 62 23.72 12.65 -35.78
C VAL A 62 24.64 13.53 -36.65
N GLN A 63 24.96 14.75 -36.18
CA GLN A 63 25.82 15.64 -36.94
C GLN A 63 27.30 15.22 -36.87
N GLY A 64 27.75 14.65 -35.74
CA GLY A 64 29.11 14.14 -35.58
C GLY A 64 29.40 12.81 -36.28
N LEU A 65 28.40 12.18 -36.91
CA LEU A 65 28.57 10.95 -37.69
C LEU A 65 28.85 11.21 -39.17
N LYS A 66 28.56 12.42 -39.69
CA LYS A 66 28.72 12.75 -41.12
C LYS A 66 30.18 12.89 -41.56
N ASP A 67 31.05 13.30 -40.65
CA ASP A 67 32.45 13.58 -40.96
C ASP A 67 33.41 12.45 -40.56
N LYS A 68 32.88 11.35 -40.00
CA LYS A 68 33.67 10.20 -39.56
C LYS A 68 34.01 9.28 -40.72
N THR A 69 35.25 8.80 -40.74
CA THR A 69 35.68 7.78 -41.68
C THR A 69 34.97 6.44 -41.40
N ALA A 70 34.90 5.55 -42.41
CA ALA A 70 34.27 4.24 -42.24
C ALA A 70 34.88 3.42 -41.08
N GLY A 71 36.19 3.54 -40.85
CA GLY A 71 36.87 2.88 -39.73
C GLY A 71 36.43 3.41 -38.35
N GLU A 72 36.27 4.73 -38.21
CA GLU A 72 35.80 5.35 -36.96
C GLU A 72 34.33 5.03 -36.66
N LEU A 73 33.51 4.90 -37.70
CA LEU A 73 32.12 4.46 -37.57
C LEU A 73 32.05 3.02 -37.04
N VAL A 74 32.84 2.10 -37.61
CA VAL A 74 32.93 0.71 -37.12
C VAL A 74 33.40 0.66 -35.67
N SER A 75 34.43 1.44 -35.31
CA SER A 75 34.91 1.53 -33.92
C SER A 75 33.83 2.05 -32.97
N THR A 76 33.07 3.08 -33.38
CA THR A 76 31.96 3.63 -32.58
C THR A 76 30.85 2.59 -32.38
N ILE A 77 30.49 1.84 -33.43
CA ILE A 77 29.46 0.79 -33.35
C ILE A 77 29.90 -0.32 -32.39
N LEU A 78 31.15 -0.79 -32.50
CA LEU A 78 31.70 -1.81 -31.61
C LEU A 78 31.74 -1.34 -30.15
N GLN A 79 32.10 -0.07 -29.91
CA GLN A 79 32.08 0.51 -28.57
C GLN A 79 30.65 0.57 -28.00
N MET A 80 29.67 0.99 -28.81
CA MET A 80 28.27 1.00 -28.39
C MET A 80 27.76 -0.40 -28.07
N GLN A 81 28.12 -1.41 -28.88
CA GLN A 81 27.76 -2.80 -28.63
C GLN A 81 28.36 -3.32 -27.33
N SER A 82 29.66 -3.10 -27.11
CA SER A 82 30.33 -3.49 -25.86
C SER A 82 29.73 -2.77 -24.64
N SER A 83 29.42 -1.48 -24.75
CA SER A 83 28.75 -0.73 -23.67
C SER A 83 27.35 -1.28 -23.37
N HIS A 84 26.59 -1.65 -24.39
CA HIS A 84 25.25 -2.22 -24.21
C HIS A 84 25.32 -3.61 -23.57
N GLU A 85 26.25 -4.46 -24.00
CA GLU A 85 26.49 -5.78 -23.40
C GLU A 85 26.86 -5.65 -21.91
N GLN A 86 27.71 -4.68 -21.56
CA GLN A 86 28.06 -4.39 -20.17
C GLN A 86 26.85 -3.94 -19.34
N GLN A 87 25.95 -3.11 -19.91
CA GLN A 87 24.72 -2.68 -19.23
C GLN A 87 23.77 -3.87 -18.99
N VAL A 88 23.61 -4.75 -19.98
CA VAL A 88 22.79 -5.97 -19.84
C VAL A 88 23.36 -6.88 -18.74
N ALA A 89 24.68 -7.06 -18.71
CA ALA A 89 25.34 -7.85 -17.67
C ALA A 89 25.15 -7.25 -16.26
N ASP A 90 25.17 -5.92 -16.13
CA ASP A 90 24.91 -5.26 -14.84
C ASP A 90 23.46 -5.43 -14.38
N LEU A 91 22.48 -5.23 -15.28
CA LEU A 91 21.07 -5.47 -14.97
C LEU A 91 20.80 -6.91 -14.56
N GLN A 92 21.44 -7.89 -15.22
CA GLN A 92 21.35 -9.29 -14.84
C GLN A 92 21.91 -9.56 -13.43
N ARG A 93 23.02 -8.92 -13.06
CA ARG A 93 23.58 -9.01 -11.70
C ARG A 93 22.63 -8.42 -10.66
N GLN A 94 22.05 -7.26 -10.94
CA GLN A 94 21.08 -6.61 -10.06
C GLN A 94 19.85 -7.51 -9.83
N LEU A 95 19.30 -8.09 -10.90
CA LEU A 95 18.18 -9.04 -10.82
C LEU A 95 18.55 -10.28 -9.98
N ALA A 96 19.76 -10.82 -10.14
CA ALA A 96 20.23 -11.97 -9.38
C ALA A 96 20.41 -11.67 -7.88
N VAL A 97 20.71 -10.42 -7.50
CA VAL A 97 20.77 -9.99 -6.10
C VAL A 97 19.37 -9.89 -5.51
N VAL A 98 18.44 -9.24 -6.21
CA VAL A 98 17.05 -9.10 -5.74
C VAL A 98 16.37 -10.47 -5.61
N SER A 99 16.58 -11.38 -6.55
CA SER A 99 16.06 -12.75 -6.46
C SER A 99 16.54 -13.46 -5.19
N ARG A 100 17.86 -13.40 -4.91
CA ARG A 100 18.44 -13.97 -3.69
C ARG A 100 17.85 -13.37 -2.42
N GLN A 101 17.62 -12.06 -2.39
CA GLN A 101 16.99 -11.40 -1.25
C GLN A 101 15.54 -11.87 -1.02
N MET A 102 14.76 -12.05 -2.09
CA MET A 102 13.40 -12.60 -1.98
C MET A 102 13.39 -14.05 -1.51
N GLU A 103 14.32 -14.88 -1.99
CA GLU A 103 14.50 -16.27 -1.53
C GLU A 103 14.85 -16.33 -0.04
N GLN A 104 15.76 -15.46 0.42
CA GLN A 104 16.12 -15.36 1.83
C GLN A 104 14.92 -14.94 2.70
N LEU A 105 14.18 -13.92 2.29
CA LEU A 105 13.00 -13.46 3.03
C LEU A 105 11.91 -14.53 3.09
N THR A 106 11.69 -15.24 1.99
CA THR A 106 10.77 -16.37 1.92
C THR A 106 11.20 -17.50 2.87
N SER A 107 12.49 -17.82 2.91
CA SER A 107 13.05 -18.82 3.83
C SER A 107 12.84 -18.41 5.30
N ILE A 108 13.13 -17.16 5.67
CA ILE A 108 12.95 -16.65 7.03
C ILE A 108 11.48 -16.75 7.47
N LEU A 109 10.56 -16.31 6.61
CA LEU A 109 9.13 -16.37 6.90
C LEU A 109 8.65 -17.81 7.08
N ASN A 110 9.05 -18.72 6.18
CA ASN A 110 8.70 -20.13 6.30
C ASN A 110 9.23 -20.74 7.60
N THR A 111 10.50 -20.50 7.94
CA THR A 111 11.09 -20.97 9.20
C THR A 111 10.34 -20.44 10.42
N HIS A 112 10.00 -19.16 10.42
CA HIS A 112 9.25 -18.54 11.51
C HIS A 112 7.85 -19.15 11.67
N PHE A 113 7.09 -19.30 10.59
CA PHE A 113 5.76 -19.91 10.65
C PHE A 113 5.80 -21.39 11.02
N THR A 114 6.77 -22.16 10.50
CA THR A 114 6.98 -23.55 10.91
C THR A 114 7.26 -23.65 12.40
N SER A 115 8.12 -22.77 12.93
CA SER A 115 8.42 -22.71 14.36
C SER A 115 7.19 -22.35 15.20
N GLN A 116 6.38 -21.38 14.77
CA GLN A 116 5.13 -21.02 15.47
C GLN A 116 4.12 -22.18 15.48
N ILE A 117 3.94 -22.87 14.35
CA ILE A 117 3.05 -24.03 14.26
C ILE A 117 3.55 -25.15 15.18
N ALA A 118 4.86 -25.40 15.25
CA ALA A 118 5.43 -26.39 16.16
C ALA A 118 5.20 -26.02 17.64
N ALA A 119 5.40 -24.75 18.01
CA ALA A 119 5.16 -24.28 19.38
C ALA A 119 3.68 -24.43 19.79
N ILE A 120 2.75 -24.04 18.92
CA ILE A 120 1.31 -24.20 19.18
C ILE A 120 0.94 -25.68 19.37
N ARG A 121 1.49 -26.56 18.53
CA ARG A 121 1.26 -28.01 18.66
C ARG A 121 1.83 -28.57 19.96
N SER A 122 3.00 -28.09 20.41
CA SER A 122 3.58 -28.47 21.70
C SER A 122 2.65 -28.11 22.86
N VAL A 123 2.14 -26.87 22.88
CA VAL A 123 1.19 -26.41 23.92
C VAL A 123 -0.10 -27.23 23.91
N GLN A 124 -0.61 -27.61 22.73
CA GLN A 124 -1.77 -28.48 22.63
C GLN A 124 -1.52 -29.88 23.21
N GLN A 125 -0.33 -30.44 23.01
CA GLN A 125 0.04 -31.75 23.57
C GLN A 125 0.15 -31.71 25.11
N ASP A 126 0.66 -30.61 25.67
CA ASP A 126 0.74 -30.42 27.12
C ASP A 126 -0.66 -30.30 27.75
N ILE A 127 -1.58 -29.55 27.12
CA ILE A 127 -2.97 -29.40 27.60
C ILE A 127 -3.70 -30.75 27.62
N VAL A 128 -3.54 -31.57 26.57
CA VAL A 128 -4.17 -32.90 26.51
C VAL A 128 -3.64 -33.81 27.62
N SER A 129 -2.36 -33.68 27.99
CA SER A 129 -1.73 -34.50 29.04
C SER A 129 -2.20 -34.13 30.46
N ILE A 130 -2.68 -32.90 30.68
CA ILE A 130 -3.17 -32.42 31.99
C ILE A 130 -4.61 -32.89 32.29
N SER A 131 -5.33 -33.47 31.31
CA SER A 131 -6.73 -33.85 31.44
C SER A 131 -7.00 -35.35 31.64
N PRO A 132 -6.53 -35.98 32.74
CA PRO A 132 -7.26 -37.16 33.23
C PRO A 132 -7.24 -37.28 34.77
N GLN A 133 -8.08 -36.53 35.52
CA GLN A 133 -8.42 -36.97 36.89
C GLN A 133 -9.66 -36.38 37.59
N GLN A 134 -10.71 -35.94 36.86
CA GLN A 134 -11.96 -35.49 37.52
C GLN A 134 -13.24 -36.13 36.95
N GLN A 135 -13.22 -37.44 36.71
CA GLN A 135 -14.44 -38.24 36.57
C GLN A 135 -14.48 -39.35 37.61
N ALA A 136 -14.63 -38.98 38.87
CA ALA A 136 -15.20 -39.86 39.88
C ALA A 136 -15.95 -38.99 40.89
N SER A 137 -17.16 -39.42 41.23
CA SER A 137 -18.08 -38.83 42.23
C SER A 137 -19.11 -37.82 41.71
N ARG A 138 -20.14 -38.32 41.01
CA ARG A 138 -21.45 -37.67 40.96
C ARG A 138 -22.49 -38.61 41.59
N PRO A 139 -23.12 -38.26 42.73
CA PRO A 139 -24.18 -39.06 43.31
C PRO A 139 -25.52 -38.81 42.60
N SER A 140 -26.19 -39.91 42.28
CA SER A 140 -27.56 -39.97 41.78
C SER A 140 -28.52 -39.34 42.78
N ARG A 141 -29.36 -38.39 42.32
CA ARG A 141 -30.52 -37.95 43.10
C ARG A 141 -31.78 -38.08 42.26
N LEU A 142 -32.53 -39.14 42.58
CA LEU A 142 -33.94 -39.32 42.26
C LEU A 142 -34.76 -38.27 43.01
N THR A 143 -35.66 -37.56 42.32
CA THR A 143 -36.97 -37.19 42.89
C THR A 143 -38.00 -37.04 41.78
N THR A 144 -39.09 -37.74 42.03
CA THR A 144 -40.35 -37.90 41.30
C THR A 144 -41.12 -36.58 41.13
N GLY A 145 -41.93 -36.49 40.08
CA GLY A 145 -42.56 -35.26 39.58
C GLY A 145 -43.85 -34.82 40.27
N ILE A 146 -44.49 -33.81 39.68
CA ILE A 146 -45.93 -33.53 39.65
C ILE A 146 -46.19 -32.45 38.56
N ASN A 147 -47.33 -32.62 37.89
CA ASN A 147 -47.89 -31.91 36.74
C ASN A 147 -47.98 -30.38 36.84
N GLY A 148 -48.00 -29.72 35.67
CA GLY A 148 -48.57 -28.37 35.52
C GLY A 148 -48.14 -27.66 34.23
N ALA A 149 -49.02 -27.64 33.24
CA ALA A 149 -48.86 -26.95 31.97
C ALA A 149 -48.76 -25.43 32.12
N HIS A 150 -47.92 -24.78 31.31
CA HIS A 150 -48.24 -23.69 30.37
C HIS A 150 -46.99 -22.87 29.97
N ALA A 151 -46.88 -22.66 28.66
CA ALA A 151 -46.39 -21.45 27.96
C ALA A 151 -44.87 -21.10 27.89
N LEU A 152 -44.41 -21.19 26.63
CA LEU A 152 -43.56 -20.26 25.86
C LEU A 152 -42.03 -20.18 26.11
N PRO A 153 -41.20 -20.19 25.03
CA PRO A 153 -39.76 -20.10 25.12
C PRO A 153 -39.25 -18.67 24.88
N HIS A 154 -38.37 -18.18 25.77
CA HIS A 154 -37.45 -17.08 25.50
C HIS A 154 -36.03 -17.51 25.91
N PRO A 155 -35.04 -17.53 25.00
CA PRO A 155 -33.65 -17.73 25.40
C PRO A 155 -33.02 -16.39 25.76
N TYR A 156 -32.83 -16.14 27.06
CA TYR A 156 -31.86 -15.16 27.53
C TYR A 156 -30.47 -15.81 27.57
N VAL A 157 -29.62 -15.45 26.62
CA VAL A 157 -28.18 -15.77 26.64
C VAL A 157 -27.52 -14.75 27.56
N SER A 158 -27.20 -15.17 28.79
CA SER A 158 -26.32 -14.38 29.67
C SER A 158 -24.87 -14.68 29.30
N ALA A 159 -24.25 -13.74 28.58
CA ALA A 159 -22.81 -13.74 28.33
C ALA A 159 -22.08 -13.32 29.63
N SER A 160 -21.47 -14.28 30.30
CA SER A 160 -20.48 -14.02 31.36
C SER A 160 -19.18 -13.55 30.71
N SER A 161 -18.90 -12.26 30.79
CA SER A 161 -17.61 -11.68 30.43
C SER A 161 -16.63 -11.87 31.58
N GLN A 162 -15.81 -12.90 31.49
CA GLN A 162 -14.64 -13.07 32.35
C GLN A 162 -13.43 -12.38 31.67
N PRO A 163 -12.72 -11.45 32.34
CA PRO A 163 -11.55 -10.82 31.76
C PRO A 163 -10.36 -11.81 31.75
N PRO A 164 -9.60 -11.93 30.64
CA PRO A 164 -8.39 -12.73 30.66
C PRO A 164 -7.32 -12.04 31.51
N ALA A 165 -6.72 -12.86 32.38
CA ALA A 165 -5.64 -12.51 33.28
C ALA A 165 -4.39 -12.03 32.52
N SER A 166 -3.68 -11.14 33.20
CA SER A 166 -2.40 -10.54 32.82
C SER A 166 -1.37 -11.56 32.34
N VAL A 167 -0.78 -11.28 31.17
CA VAL A 167 0.37 -12.00 30.63
C VAL A 167 1.64 -11.54 31.38
N PRO A 168 2.51 -12.45 31.88
CA PRO A 168 3.77 -12.06 32.49
C PRO A 168 4.80 -11.65 31.42
N LEU A 169 5.36 -10.45 31.58
CA LEU A 169 6.47 -9.93 30.81
C LEU A 169 7.77 -10.59 31.29
N LEU A 170 8.34 -11.53 30.53
CA LEU A 170 9.67 -12.08 30.77
C LEU A 170 10.71 -11.25 30.02
N LEU A 171 11.44 -10.41 30.76
CA LEU A 171 12.68 -9.75 30.33
C LEU A 171 13.84 -10.75 30.32
N PRO A 172 14.66 -10.81 29.25
CA PRO A 172 16.00 -11.36 29.33
C PRO A 172 17.07 -10.25 29.40
N GLY A 173 17.81 -10.24 30.51
CA GLY A 173 19.27 -10.20 30.54
C GLY A 173 20.00 -8.94 30.04
N LEU A 174 20.34 -8.05 30.96
CA LEU A 174 21.38 -7.04 30.81
C LEU A 174 22.77 -7.70 30.75
N VAL A 175 23.51 -7.48 29.66
CA VAL A 175 24.96 -7.69 29.60
C VAL A 175 25.63 -6.35 29.91
N ALA A 176 26.39 -6.32 30.99
CA ALA A 176 27.23 -5.20 31.40
C ALA A 176 28.53 -5.19 30.58
N THR A 177 28.93 -4.03 30.08
CA THR A 177 30.32 -3.76 29.67
C THR A 177 30.77 -2.34 30.05
N PRO A 178 32.09 -2.15 30.31
CA PRO A 178 32.59 -1.07 31.15
C PRO A 178 33.01 0.20 30.40
N LYS A 179 32.99 1.28 31.17
CA LYS A 179 33.44 2.67 30.92
C LYS A 179 34.97 2.80 30.79
N PRO A 180 35.46 3.73 29.94
CA PRO A 180 36.44 4.73 30.39
C PRO A 180 36.06 6.14 29.86
N ARG A 181 35.89 7.18 30.67
CA ARG A 181 36.86 8.06 31.36
C ARG A 181 37.67 8.98 30.40
N GLY A 182 37.33 10.28 30.47
CA GLY A 182 38.02 11.43 29.88
C GLY A 182 36.98 12.40 29.29
N GLY A 183 36.67 13.57 29.83
CA GLY A 183 37.36 14.44 30.78
C GLY A 183 38.00 15.62 30.05
N VAL A 184 37.22 16.61 29.59
CA VAL A 184 37.67 17.99 29.38
C VAL A 184 36.48 18.94 29.64
N ALA A 185 36.71 19.87 30.55
CA ALA A 185 35.80 20.94 30.94
C ALA A 185 36.30 22.26 30.36
N THR A 186 35.40 23.12 29.85
CA THR A 186 35.61 24.58 29.72
C THR A 186 34.27 25.28 29.44
N PRO A 187 34.14 26.60 29.70
CA PRO A 187 33.11 27.11 30.60
C PRO A 187 32.10 28.07 29.94
N THR A 188 31.00 28.24 30.65
CA THR A 188 30.02 29.33 30.57
C THR A 188 30.68 30.72 30.62
N PRO A 189 30.08 31.72 29.97
CA PRO A 189 29.80 32.94 30.70
C PRO A 189 28.34 33.40 30.58
N SER A 190 27.87 33.91 31.72
CA SER A 190 26.61 34.57 32.00
C SER A 190 26.48 35.94 31.32
N GLN A 191 25.23 36.44 31.34
CA GLN A 191 24.72 37.83 31.22
C GLN A 191 23.68 37.94 30.09
N ASP A 192 22.53 38.60 30.23
CA ASP A 192 22.09 39.47 31.29
C ASP A 192 20.56 39.46 31.43
N ARG A 193 20.16 39.76 32.65
CA ARG A 193 18.82 39.77 33.19
C ARG A 193 18.27 41.20 33.07
N PHE A 194 17.17 41.38 32.36
CA PHE A 194 16.29 42.53 32.57
C PHE A 194 14.87 42.04 32.84
N GLU A 195 14.51 42.02 34.13
CA GLU A 195 13.13 42.01 34.60
C GLU A 195 12.67 43.46 34.72
N THR A 196 11.51 43.81 34.14
CA THR A 196 10.56 44.83 34.64
C THR A 196 9.23 44.73 33.84
N PRO A 197 8.09 45.24 34.35
CA PRO A 197 6.93 44.41 34.62
C PRO A 197 5.66 44.78 33.82
N PHE A 198 4.70 43.85 33.82
CA PHE A 198 3.24 43.98 33.66
C PHE A 198 2.64 45.26 33.05
N ASN A 199 1.91 45.08 31.93
CA ASN A 199 0.61 45.74 31.73
C ASN A 199 -0.31 44.91 30.79
N PRO A 200 -1.55 44.55 31.19
CA PRO A 200 -2.51 43.86 30.34
C PRO A 200 -3.45 44.84 29.61
N SER A 201 -3.99 44.39 28.48
CA SER A 201 -4.92 45.09 27.55
C SER A 201 -4.26 45.87 26.43
N GLN A 202 -4.22 45.25 25.25
CA GLN A 202 -5.05 45.65 24.11
C GLN A 202 -4.84 44.69 22.95
N THR A 203 -5.92 44.04 22.55
CA THR A 203 -6.12 43.38 21.26
C THR A 203 -5.88 44.36 20.11
N PRO A 204 -4.95 44.09 19.18
CA PRO A 204 -5.04 44.62 17.84
C PRO A 204 -5.81 43.61 16.98
N THR A 205 -7.12 43.84 16.85
CA THR A 205 -7.92 43.32 15.74
C THR A 205 -7.33 43.91 14.46
N SER A 206 -6.39 43.20 13.85
CA SER A 206 -5.95 43.52 12.49
C SER A 206 -7.07 43.11 11.53
N PRO A 207 -7.62 44.03 10.72
CA PRO A 207 -8.44 43.64 9.59
C PRO A 207 -7.48 43.01 8.55
N ASP A 208 -7.42 41.68 8.57
CA ASP A 208 -6.68 40.88 7.61
C ASP A 208 -7.25 41.11 6.20
N ASN A 209 -6.59 41.99 5.46
CA ASN A 209 -6.85 42.25 4.06
C ASN A 209 -6.07 41.23 3.21
N SER A 210 -6.30 39.94 3.47
CA SER A 210 -5.80 38.82 2.68
C SER A 210 -6.91 38.37 1.73
N PHE A 211 -6.66 38.50 0.42
CA PHE A 211 -7.59 38.04 -0.61
C PHE A 211 -7.94 36.57 -0.35
N SER A 212 -9.19 36.37 0.03
CA SER A 212 -9.66 35.29 0.89
C SER A 212 -9.53 33.91 0.26
N LYS A 213 -8.46 33.20 0.64
CA LYS A 213 -8.38 31.76 0.50
C LYS A 213 -9.52 31.13 1.28
N THR A 214 -10.53 30.62 0.57
CA THR A 214 -11.71 30.02 1.20
C THR A 214 -11.26 28.75 1.91
N GLU A 215 -11.36 28.73 3.23
CA GLU A 215 -10.94 27.60 4.04
C GLU A 215 -12.01 26.51 4.08
N LEU A 216 -11.64 25.29 4.48
CA LEU A 216 -12.61 24.22 4.70
C LEU A 216 -13.47 24.61 5.91
N ASP A 217 -14.79 24.61 5.75
CA ASP A 217 -15.72 24.90 6.84
C ASP A 217 -16.59 23.67 7.09
N ILE A 218 -16.43 23.07 8.28
CA ILE A 218 -17.15 21.86 8.70
C ILE A 218 -18.13 22.26 9.80
N THR A 219 -19.42 22.32 9.44
CA THR A 219 -20.49 22.58 10.40
C THR A 219 -21.06 21.25 10.88
N PHE A 220 -20.77 20.88 12.14
CA PHE A 220 -21.34 19.68 12.77
C PHE A 220 -22.82 19.90 13.10
N SER A 221 -23.65 18.89 12.84
CA SER A 221 -25.02 18.89 13.33
C SER A 221 -25.05 18.63 14.83
N SER A 222 -26.10 19.12 15.50
CA SER A 222 -26.40 18.81 16.90
C SER A 222 -26.71 17.32 17.11
N ASP A 223 -27.20 16.63 16.06
CA ASP A 223 -27.41 15.19 16.08
C ASP A 223 -26.10 14.42 15.78
N PRO A 224 -25.58 13.58 16.71
CA PRO A 224 -24.35 12.82 16.51
C PRO A 224 -24.44 11.80 15.35
N ASN A 225 -25.64 11.43 14.91
CA ASN A 225 -25.86 10.49 13.82
C ASN A 225 -25.96 11.16 12.44
N GLN A 226 -26.01 12.49 12.40
CA GLN A 226 -26.11 13.25 11.17
C GLN A 226 -24.72 13.64 10.67
N PRO A 227 -24.42 13.44 9.37
CA PRO A 227 -23.19 13.94 8.79
C PRO A 227 -23.14 15.48 8.84
N PRO A 228 -21.94 16.07 8.82
CA PRO A 228 -21.75 17.50 8.90
C PRO A 228 -22.07 18.10 7.54
N THR A 229 -22.27 19.41 7.52
CA THR A 229 -22.25 20.17 6.29
C THR A 229 -20.81 20.63 6.05
N VAL A 230 -20.25 20.30 4.89
CA VAL A 230 -18.88 20.69 4.52
C VAL A 230 -18.93 21.69 3.39
N LYS A 231 -18.28 22.84 3.55
CA LYS A 231 -18.02 23.76 2.44
C LYS A 231 -16.59 23.56 1.94
N PRO A 232 -16.40 23.22 0.65
CA PRO A 232 -15.08 22.97 0.09
C PRO A 232 -14.14 24.17 0.20
N SER A 233 -12.89 23.89 0.56
CA SER A 233 -11.80 24.84 0.55
C SER A 233 -11.33 25.15 -0.89
N ARG A 234 -10.71 26.33 -1.06
CA ARG A 234 -9.91 26.69 -2.22
C ARG A 234 -8.46 26.33 -1.94
N LEU A 235 -8.04 25.21 -2.51
CA LEU A 235 -6.68 24.70 -2.42
C LEU A 235 -5.95 25.06 -3.71
N ASP A 236 -4.73 25.57 -3.58
CA ASP A 236 -3.91 25.99 -4.72
C ASP A 236 -2.74 25.06 -4.96
N THR A 237 -2.20 24.46 -3.88
CA THR A 237 -1.01 23.61 -3.94
C THR A 237 -1.32 22.16 -3.55
N VAL A 238 -0.46 21.24 -4.00
CA VAL A 238 -0.57 19.82 -3.64
C VAL A 238 -0.30 19.61 -2.15
N ALA A 239 0.60 20.40 -1.57
CA ALA A 239 0.89 20.37 -0.14
C ALA A 239 -0.35 20.68 0.70
N GLU A 240 -1.13 21.69 0.32
CA GLU A 240 -2.38 22.04 1.02
C GLU A 240 -3.43 20.94 0.89
N VAL A 241 -3.55 20.31 -0.28
CA VAL A 241 -4.42 19.15 -0.49
C VAL A 241 -4.05 18.02 0.45
N TRP A 242 -2.77 17.73 0.56
CA TRP A 242 -2.28 16.65 1.40
C TRP A 242 -2.48 16.96 2.90
N GLU A 243 -2.14 18.19 3.30
CA GLU A 243 -2.30 18.67 4.68
C GLU A 243 -3.76 18.61 5.13
N GLU A 244 -4.68 19.15 4.33
CA GLU A 244 -6.11 19.15 4.65
C GLU A 244 -6.69 17.74 4.70
N TYR A 245 -6.21 16.85 3.84
CA TYR A 245 -6.65 15.46 3.83
C TYR A 245 -6.15 14.68 5.05
N ARG A 246 -4.85 14.79 5.38
CA ARG A 246 -4.18 13.93 6.37
C ARG A 246 -4.26 14.47 7.79
N TYR A 247 -3.93 15.75 7.97
CA TYR A 247 -3.82 16.39 9.27
C TYR A 247 -5.04 17.25 9.60
N GLY A 248 -5.75 17.73 8.57
CA GLY A 248 -6.73 18.79 8.73
C GLY A 248 -6.04 20.16 8.78
N ARG A 249 -6.83 21.22 8.66
CA ARG A 249 -6.31 22.60 8.57
C ARG A 249 -7.15 23.52 9.43
N ASN A 250 -6.51 24.46 10.13
CA ASN A 250 -7.18 25.52 10.92
C ASN A 250 -8.15 25.00 11.99
N GLY A 251 -7.78 23.91 12.68
CA GLY A 251 -8.63 23.32 13.72
C GLY A 251 -9.78 22.46 13.18
N ASN A 252 -9.95 22.35 11.86
CA ASN A 252 -10.87 21.40 11.27
C ASN A 252 -10.34 19.96 11.36
N LEU A 253 -11.25 18.99 11.41
CA LEU A 253 -10.89 17.57 11.29
C LEU A 253 -10.26 17.28 9.93
N SER A 254 -9.33 16.34 9.90
CA SER A 254 -8.79 15.83 8.65
C SER A 254 -9.89 15.18 7.80
N VAL A 255 -9.84 15.39 6.48
CA VAL A 255 -10.82 14.81 5.57
C VAL A 255 -10.75 13.27 5.60
N GLU A 256 -9.59 12.69 5.89
CA GLU A 256 -9.45 11.27 6.12
C GLU A 256 -10.26 10.77 7.33
N SER A 257 -10.23 11.50 8.45
CA SER A 257 -11.05 11.17 9.63
C SER A 257 -12.53 11.30 9.33
N LEU A 258 -12.88 12.28 8.51
CA LEU A 258 -14.26 12.57 8.10
C LEU A 258 -14.82 11.46 7.19
N GLU A 259 -14.02 11.01 6.23
CA GLU A 259 -14.33 9.86 5.38
C GLU A 259 -14.39 8.55 6.19
N ALA A 260 -13.51 8.35 7.17
CA ALA A 260 -13.54 7.17 8.03
C ALA A 260 -14.80 7.11 8.91
N ARG A 261 -15.23 8.26 9.45
CA ARG A 261 -16.39 8.34 10.35
C ARG A 261 -17.73 8.26 9.63
N TRP A 262 -17.86 8.90 8.46
CA TRP A 262 -19.15 9.08 7.79
C TRP A 262 -19.23 8.51 6.38
N GLY A 263 -18.10 8.11 5.78
CA GLY A 263 -18.05 7.53 4.44
C GLY A 263 -18.72 8.44 3.39
N PRO A 264 -19.50 7.91 2.44
CA PRO A 264 -20.17 8.75 1.43
C PRO A 264 -21.21 9.73 1.99
N ARG A 265 -21.69 9.56 3.25
CA ARG A 265 -22.84 10.31 3.78
C ARG A 265 -22.58 11.80 3.97
N TRP A 266 -21.33 12.22 4.16
CA TRP A 266 -20.97 13.63 4.33
C TRP A 266 -20.80 14.39 3.00
N ARG A 267 -20.80 13.68 1.86
CA ARG A 267 -20.60 14.24 0.51
C ARG A 267 -21.89 14.20 -0.31
N ARG A 268 -23.02 14.54 0.30
CA ARG A 268 -24.33 14.57 -0.38
C ARG A 268 -24.39 15.66 -1.44
N ASP A 269 -23.73 16.79 -1.18
CA ASP A 269 -23.70 17.90 -2.11
C ASP A 269 -22.79 17.60 -3.30
N TYR A 270 -23.28 17.90 -4.51
CA TYR A 270 -22.56 17.62 -5.75
C TYR A 270 -21.21 18.34 -5.81
N GLU A 271 -21.14 19.60 -5.33
CA GLU A 271 -19.89 20.37 -5.32
C GLU A 271 -18.86 19.77 -4.35
N VAL A 272 -19.31 19.29 -3.18
CA VAL A 272 -18.45 18.57 -2.22
C VAL A 272 -17.95 17.25 -2.81
N LEU A 273 -18.83 16.48 -3.45
CA LEU A 273 -18.46 15.23 -4.12
C LEU A 273 -17.40 15.46 -5.21
N LYS A 274 -17.60 16.50 -6.04
CA LYS A 274 -16.69 16.85 -7.13
C LYS A 274 -15.34 17.35 -6.63
N TRP A 275 -15.34 18.15 -5.57
CA TRP A 275 -14.13 18.60 -4.88
C TRP A 275 -13.38 17.40 -4.27
N PHE A 276 -14.06 16.57 -3.48
CA PHE A 276 -13.48 15.39 -2.85
C PHE A 276 -12.93 14.41 -3.89
N ARG A 277 -13.62 14.17 -5.00
CA ARG A 277 -13.14 13.27 -6.06
C ARG A 277 -11.77 13.70 -6.59
N ARG A 278 -11.60 14.99 -6.88
CA ARG A 278 -10.31 15.54 -7.36
C ARG A 278 -9.23 15.41 -6.29
N MET A 279 -9.56 15.78 -5.06
CA MET A 279 -8.64 15.70 -3.94
C MET A 279 -8.19 14.24 -3.71
N LYS A 280 -9.13 13.30 -3.76
CA LYS A 280 -8.90 11.87 -3.56
C LYS A 280 -7.92 11.29 -4.57
N ILE A 281 -7.99 11.70 -5.83
CA ILE A 281 -7.06 11.24 -6.88
C ILE A 281 -5.62 11.69 -6.58
N ILE A 282 -5.45 12.94 -6.14
CA ILE A 282 -4.14 13.49 -5.77
C ILE A 282 -3.60 12.77 -4.54
N THR A 283 -4.42 12.62 -3.49
CA THR A 283 -4.01 11.95 -2.24
C THR A 283 -3.72 10.47 -2.44
N ASP A 284 -4.44 9.80 -3.35
CA ASP A 284 -4.20 8.39 -3.67
C ASP A 284 -2.87 8.19 -4.37
N LYS A 285 -2.47 9.12 -5.24
CA LYS A 285 -1.15 9.08 -5.88
C LYS A 285 -0.03 9.33 -4.87
N ILE A 286 -0.21 10.26 -3.92
CA ILE A 286 0.75 10.47 -2.83
C ILE A 286 0.88 9.19 -1.98
N LYS A 287 -0.25 8.58 -1.60
CA LYS A 287 -0.25 7.29 -0.87
C LYS A 287 0.44 6.17 -1.66
N GLN A 288 0.29 6.15 -2.99
CA GLN A 288 1.01 5.21 -3.84
C GLN A 288 2.52 5.44 -3.77
N TYR A 289 3.00 6.68 -3.90
CA TYR A 289 4.43 6.99 -3.76
C TYR A 289 4.99 6.60 -2.39
N ILE A 290 4.22 6.83 -1.31
CA ILE A 290 4.61 6.39 0.03
C ILE A 290 4.70 4.86 0.11
N ALA A 291 3.76 4.14 -0.50
CA ALA A 291 3.80 2.68 -0.57
C ALA A 291 4.99 2.17 -1.40
N ASP A 292 5.42 2.93 -2.40
CA ASP A 292 6.61 2.67 -3.22
C ASP A 292 7.93 3.03 -2.48
N GLY A 293 7.85 3.50 -1.22
CA GLY A 293 8.99 3.82 -0.36
C GLY A 293 9.52 5.25 -0.51
N ILE A 294 8.78 6.12 -1.20
CA ILE A 294 9.12 7.54 -1.34
C ILE A 294 8.63 8.29 -0.09
N ASP A 295 9.46 9.19 0.42
CA ASP A 295 9.11 10.06 1.55
C ASP A 295 7.88 10.94 1.23
N GLU A 296 7.08 11.26 2.25
CA GLU A 296 5.84 12.03 2.13
C GLU A 296 6.06 13.40 1.48
N GLN A 297 7.06 14.15 1.94
CA GLN A 297 7.34 15.49 1.41
C GLN A 297 7.88 15.40 -0.01
N THR A 298 8.70 14.40 -0.27
CA THR A 298 9.22 14.12 -1.62
C THR A 298 8.08 13.79 -2.58
N ALA A 299 7.14 12.92 -2.19
CA ALA A 299 5.97 12.57 -2.97
C ALA A 299 5.10 13.80 -3.30
N VAL A 300 4.86 14.67 -2.31
CA VAL A 300 4.14 15.94 -2.53
C VAL A 300 4.87 16.84 -3.52
N ASN A 301 6.19 16.97 -3.37
CA ASN A 301 7.02 17.79 -4.25
C ASN A 301 7.04 17.26 -5.70
N GLU A 302 7.09 15.94 -5.90
CA GLU A 302 7.02 15.31 -7.22
C GLU A 302 5.69 15.62 -7.93
N LEU A 303 4.56 15.51 -7.23
CA LEU A 303 3.26 15.90 -7.80
C LEU A 303 3.16 17.40 -8.08
N GLN A 304 3.72 18.23 -7.20
CA GLN A 304 3.77 19.68 -7.41
C GLN A 304 4.66 20.03 -8.63
N ALA A 305 5.78 19.32 -8.83
CA ALA A 305 6.65 19.46 -9.98
C ALA A 305 5.96 19.03 -11.28
N MET A 306 5.21 17.92 -11.25
CA MET A 306 4.39 17.46 -12.38
C MET A 306 3.29 18.46 -12.77
N ARG A 307 2.67 19.11 -11.78
CA ARG A 307 1.70 20.20 -12.00
C ARG A 307 2.35 21.44 -12.63
N GLN A 308 3.59 21.75 -12.27
CA GLN A 308 4.24 23.03 -12.60
C GLN A 308 3.33 24.21 -12.18
N ASN A 309 3.08 25.14 -13.11
CA ASN A 309 2.19 26.30 -12.94
C ASN A 309 0.74 26.06 -13.40
N ARG A 310 0.32 24.80 -13.63
CA ARG A 310 -1.07 24.47 -14.04
C ARG A 310 -2.00 24.35 -12.83
N SER A 311 -3.32 24.26 -13.06
CA SER A 311 -4.29 24.13 -11.96
C SER A 311 -4.33 22.72 -11.34
N LEU A 312 -4.77 22.59 -10.07
CA LEU A 312 -5.03 21.29 -9.44
C LEU A 312 -6.10 20.47 -10.19
N LYS A 313 -7.06 21.15 -10.83
CA LYS A 313 -8.05 20.51 -11.70
C LYS A 313 -7.37 19.81 -12.87
N TRP A 314 -6.36 20.44 -13.49
CA TRP A 314 -5.57 19.81 -14.54
C TRP A 314 -4.83 18.58 -14.00
N LEU A 315 -4.13 18.73 -12.87
CA LEU A 315 -3.39 17.63 -12.24
C LEU A 315 -4.30 16.42 -11.95
N SER A 316 -5.49 16.64 -11.40
CA SER A 316 -6.45 15.56 -11.13
C SER A 316 -6.90 14.81 -12.39
N ARG A 317 -7.01 15.52 -13.53
CA ARG A 317 -7.38 14.90 -14.81
C ARG A 317 -6.21 14.10 -15.38
N GLU A 318 -5.01 14.67 -15.35
CA GLU A 318 -3.79 14.00 -15.82
C GLU A 318 -3.58 12.67 -15.08
N LEU A 319 -3.75 12.67 -13.75
CA LEU A 319 -3.66 11.46 -12.94
C LEU A 319 -4.77 10.44 -13.22
N GLU A 320 -6.00 10.90 -13.54
CA GLU A 320 -7.07 9.99 -13.98
C GLU A 320 -6.74 9.33 -15.31
N ASP A 321 -6.19 10.10 -16.25
CA ASP A 321 -5.87 9.62 -17.60
C ASP A 321 -4.66 8.68 -17.57
N ASP A 322 -3.63 8.98 -16.78
CA ASP A 322 -2.51 8.05 -16.49
C ASP A 322 -3.04 6.72 -15.94
N ARG A 323 -3.89 6.76 -14.91
CA ARG A 323 -4.50 5.55 -14.33
C ARG A 323 -5.31 4.75 -15.36
N ARG A 324 -6.04 5.42 -16.25
CA ARG A 324 -6.78 4.76 -17.34
C ARG A 324 -5.84 4.12 -18.35
N LEU A 325 -4.74 4.79 -18.70
CA LEU A 325 -3.74 4.29 -19.62
C LEU A 325 -3.05 3.05 -19.05
N THR A 326 -2.60 3.08 -17.80
CA THR A 326 -2.01 1.92 -17.11
C THR A 326 -2.99 0.75 -17.08
N LYS A 327 -4.27 1.01 -16.76
CA LYS A 327 -5.31 -0.04 -16.79
C LYS A 327 -5.52 -0.62 -18.18
N LYS A 328 -5.49 0.21 -19.23
CA LYS A 328 -5.59 -0.23 -20.62
C LYS A 328 -4.39 -1.09 -21.01
N GLN A 329 -3.17 -0.67 -20.66
CA GLN A 329 -1.94 -1.43 -20.90
C GLN A 329 -1.95 -2.78 -20.17
N TRP A 330 -2.32 -2.80 -18.89
CA TRP A 330 -2.41 -4.04 -18.11
C TRP A 330 -3.42 -5.03 -18.71
N LYS A 331 -4.59 -4.54 -19.17
CA LYS A 331 -5.57 -5.36 -19.89
C LYS A 331 -5.00 -5.92 -21.19
N ALA A 332 -4.33 -5.08 -21.99
CA ALA A 332 -3.71 -5.52 -23.24
C ALA A 332 -2.62 -6.56 -23.00
N ALA A 333 -1.76 -6.36 -22.00
CA ALA A 333 -0.73 -7.30 -21.60
C ALA A 333 -1.31 -8.63 -21.12
N ARG A 334 -2.40 -8.60 -20.34
CA ARG A 334 -3.12 -9.82 -19.92
C ARG A 334 -3.69 -10.59 -21.11
N VAL A 335 -4.30 -9.90 -22.07
CA VAL A 335 -4.83 -10.55 -23.28
C VAL A 335 -3.69 -11.16 -24.10
N ALA A 336 -2.58 -10.44 -24.30
CA ALA A 336 -1.41 -10.95 -24.99
C ALA A 336 -0.79 -12.17 -24.29
N ALA A 337 -0.73 -12.17 -22.95
CA ALA A 337 -0.23 -13.31 -22.19
C ALA A 337 -1.12 -14.56 -22.35
N ILE A 338 -2.45 -14.39 -22.37
CA ILE A 338 -3.40 -15.49 -22.63
C ILE A 338 -3.22 -16.02 -24.06
N ALA A 339 -3.10 -15.14 -25.05
CA ALA A 339 -2.88 -15.52 -26.44
C ALA A 339 -1.55 -16.28 -26.63
N ASN A 340 -0.46 -15.81 -26.02
CA ASN A 340 0.84 -16.49 -26.03
C ASN A 340 0.74 -17.87 -25.38
N LYS A 341 0.04 -18.00 -24.24
CA LYS A 341 -0.20 -19.28 -23.59
C LYS A 341 -0.97 -20.26 -24.50
N GLN A 342 -1.98 -19.78 -25.23
CA GLN A 342 -2.73 -20.60 -26.18
C GLN A 342 -1.85 -21.04 -27.37
N ALA A 343 -1.06 -20.13 -27.94
CA ALA A 343 -0.13 -20.44 -29.03
C ALA A 343 0.91 -21.51 -28.65
N MET A 344 1.41 -21.47 -27.40
CA MET A 344 2.32 -22.49 -26.87
C MET A 344 1.64 -23.87 -26.75
N LEU A 345 0.37 -23.92 -26.35
CA LEU A 345 -0.38 -25.17 -26.28
C LEU A 345 -0.70 -25.74 -27.67
N SER A 346 -1.01 -24.89 -28.64
CA SER A 346 -1.34 -25.31 -30.01
C SER A 346 -0.12 -25.70 -30.85
N SER A 347 1.05 -25.12 -30.60
CA SER A 347 2.28 -25.39 -31.37
C SER A 347 2.95 -26.72 -31.03
N GLY A 348 2.43 -27.49 -30.08
CA GLY A 348 2.91 -28.85 -29.76
C GLY A 348 4.41 -28.92 -29.41
N THR A 349 5.03 -27.78 -29.13
CA THR A 349 6.45 -27.69 -28.77
C THR A 349 6.58 -28.08 -27.31
N VAL A 350 6.40 -29.38 -27.03
CA VAL A 350 6.92 -29.98 -25.82
C VAL A 350 8.43 -29.75 -25.88
N PRO A 351 9.02 -28.98 -24.94
CA PRO A 351 10.46 -28.87 -24.90
C PRO A 351 10.99 -30.30 -24.78
N ALA A 352 11.72 -30.73 -25.81
CA ALA A 352 12.37 -32.03 -25.81
C ALA A 352 13.28 -32.05 -24.59
N ASP A 353 12.82 -32.76 -23.56
CA ASP A 353 13.54 -33.03 -22.33
C ASP A 353 14.84 -33.72 -22.77
N ARG A 354 15.93 -32.94 -22.80
CA ARG A 354 17.23 -33.39 -23.24
C ARG A 354 17.80 -34.22 -22.09
N ALA A 355 17.71 -35.54 -22.26
CA ALA A 355 18.38 -36.55 -21.46
C ALA A 355 19.90 -36.38 -21.42
#